data_AF-A0A838EYW6-F1
#
_entry.id   AF-A0A838EYW6-F1
#
_cell.length_a   1.000
_cell.length_b   1.000
_cell.length_c   1.000
_cell.angle_alpha   90.00
_cell.angle_beta   90.00
_cell.angle_gamma   90.00
#
_symmetry.space_group_name_H-M   'P 1'
#
loop_
_entity.id
_entity.type
_entity.pdbx_description
1 polymer ?
#
loop_
_entity_poly.entity_id
_entity_poly.type
_entity_poly.pdbx_seq_one_letter_code
_entity_poly.pdbx_strand_id
1 'polypeptide(L)'
;MKRFNLTSVSNDRGFTLIEILIAITIMAFMTMGVVSITQNAADTMDRTTVLNKNNLQIETALSRFEWDFSQIYSPLYFSTVLNLGSADQLGSSNDRDMDGRDDNTGKQIPAAAPLSPQLQEYYQRLVQRFESNQHFGSVSREGLPIPRFYSPDKTVFEFFTSSNRRKMENTKQSHFGWVRYSLGEAIKRDDDEEKSAEIPQGLKTLVRYYSADDPYDDKRIDPEDDEHVKAAVLLENVESLEFQFWDMTSRKWESNLKAVPGAENAVRGVRLIVTWYDSTGFKRSVSRIYRNHWPMEVPQDTVAPPAAGGTSTGNTAAGGDEGGDEGGNDGGNT
;
A
#
# COMPACT_ATOMS: atom_id res chain seq x y z
N MET A 1 -4.55 65.65 43.89
CA MET A 1 -3.45 65.93 42.94
C MET A 1 -2.13 65.95 43.69
N LYS A 2 -1.31 64.90 43.60
CA LYS A 2 0.03 64.84 44.20
C LYS A 2 1.05 65.32 43.16
N ARG A 3 1.78 66.40 43.46
CA ARG A 3 2.88 66.92 42.64
C ARG A 3 4.13 66.06 42.91
N PHE A 4 4.69 65.45 41.88
CA PHE A 4 6.01 64.81 41.96
C PHE A 4 7.08 65.91 41.94
N ASN A 5 7.79 66.08 43.05
CA ASN A 5 9.02 66.86 43.10
C ASN A 5 10.14 66.07 42.42
N LEU A 6 10.51 66.48 41.21
CA LEU A 6 11.73 66.05 40.54
C LEU A 6 12.89 66.89 41.09
N THR A 7 13.52 66.43 42.16
CA THR A 7 14.84 66.93 42.57
C THR A 7 15.88 66.43 41.57
N SER A 8 16.23 67.31 40.62
CA SER A 8 17.36 67.15 39.71
C SER A 8 18.67 67.23 40.51
N VAL A 9 19.29 66.08 40.79
CA VAL A 9 20.65 66.00 41.33
C VAL A 9 21.62 66.17 40.16
N SER A 10 22.09 67.40 39.90
CA SER A 10 23.15 67.69 38.93
C SER A 10 24.51 67.36 39.55
N ASN A 11 25.04 66.19 39.22
CA ASN A 11 26.40 65.80 39.57
C ASN A 11 27.30 66.15 38.37
N ASP A 12 27.91 67.33 38.37
CA ASP A 12 28.72 67.87 37.24
C ASP A 12 30.12 67.22 37.11
N ARG A 13 30.31 66.02 37.64
CA ARG A 13 31.53 65.23 37.40
C ARG A 13 31.37 64.52 36.07
N GLY A 14 32.04 65.04 35.03
CA GLY A 14 32.13 64.37 33.74
C GLY A 14 32.64 62.93 33.91
N PHE A 15 32.13 62.02 33.07
CA PHE A 15 32.56 60.62 33.07
C PHE A 15 34.06 60.52 32.88
N THR A 16 34.69 59.69 33.70
CA THR A 16 36.11 59.39 33.52
C THR A 16 36.30 58.53 32.27
N LEU A 17 37.43 58.69 31.59
CA LEU A 17 37.75 57.90 30.40
C LEU A 17 37.72 56.39 30.67
N ILE A 18 38.07 55.98 31.89
CA ILE A 18 38.02 54.57 32.30
C ILE A 18 36.58 54.05 32.44
N GLU A 19 35.64 54.84 32.93
CA GLU A 19 34.21 54.45 32.99
C GLU A 19 33.62 54.26 31.59
N ILE A 20 33.96 55.14 30.66
CA ILE A 20 33.50 55.02 29.26
C ILE A 20 34.07 53.73 28.63
N LEU A 21 35.35 53.42 28.87
CA LEU A 21 35.98 52.21 28.35
C LEU A 21 35.37 50.94 28.95
N ILE A 22 35.07 50.94 30.26
CA ILE A 22 34.36 49.83 30.91
C ILE A 22 32.94 49.69 30.35
N ALA A 23 32.21 50.80 30.14
CA ALA A 23 30.86 50.76 29.57
C ALA A 23 30.85 50.18 28.15
N ILE A 24 31.79 50.61 27.29
CA ILE A 24 31.91 50.10 25.92
C ILE A 24 32.24 48.60 25.92
N THR A 25 33.13 48.13 26.79
CA THR A 25 33.47 46.70 26.86
C THR A 25 32.29 45.85 27.33
N ILE A 26 31.54 46.28 28.35
CA ILE A 26 30.32 45.59 28.79
C ILE A 26 29.27 45.55 27.67
N MET A 27 29.07 46.67 26.96
CA MET A 27 28.14 46.73 25.84
C MET A 27 28.57 45.81 24.68
N ALA A 28 29.86 45.71 24.40
CA ALA A 28 30.40 44.79 23.40
C ALA A 28 30.14 43.31 23.78
N PHE A 29 30.33 42.93 25.04
CA PHE A 29 30.01 41.57 25.49
C PHE A 29 28.51 41.27 25.47
N MET A 30 27.66 42.23 25.87
CA MET A 30 26.20 42.07 25.79
C MET A 30 25.73 41.91 24.35
N THR A 31 26.23 42.73 23.42
CA THR A 31 25.88 42.62 22.00
C THR A 31 26.34 41.31 21.39
N MET A 32 27.57 40.84 21.71
CA MET A 32 28.04 39.53 21.31
C MET A 32 27.15 38.39 21.85
N GLY A 33 26.74 38.48 23.13
CA GLY A 33 25.82 37.52 23.74
C GLY A 33 24.45 37.48 23.06
N VAL A 34 23.87 38.65 22.75
CA VAL A 34 22.60 38.74 22.02
C VAL A 34 22.73 38.15 20.62
N VAL A 35 23.76 38.51 19.86
CA VAL A 35 23.99 37.98 18.51
C VAL A 35 24.12 36.46 18.52
N SER A 36 24.88 35.89 19.47
CA SER A 36 25.02 34.44 19.59
C SER A 36 23.70 33.74 19.92
N ILE A 37 22.91 34.29 20.84
CA ILE A 37 21.58 33.74 21.16
C ILE A 37 20.63 33.84 19.96
N THR A 38 20.64 34.97 19.25
CA THR A 38 19.82 35.18 18.05
C THR A 38 20.20 34.21 16.93
N GLN A 39 21.49 34.00 16.69
CA GLN A 39 21.97 33.02 15.69
C GLN A 39 21.55 31.60 16.07
N ASN A 40 21.79 31.18 17.31
CA ASN A 40 21.36 29.85 17.78
C ASN A 40 19.84 29.64 17.66
N ALA A 41 19.06 30.69 17.92
CA ALA A 41 17.60 30.64 17.77
C ALA A 41 17.17 30.53 16.30
N ALA A 42 17.82 31.28 15.40
CA ALA A 42 17.58 31.21 13.95
C ALA A 42 17.94 29.81 13.40
N ASP A 43 19.11 29.29 13.72
CA ASP A 43 19.56 27.96 13.29
C ASP A 43 18.63 26.85 13.80
N THR A 44 18.14 26.99 15.04
CA THR A 44 17.16 26.06 15.62
C THR A 44 15.82 26.14 14.87
N MET A 45 15.36 27.34 14.52
CA MET A 45 14.14 27.55 13.76
C MET A 45 14.25 26.96 12.34
N ASP A 46 15.39 27.15 11.67
CA ASP A 46 15.62 26.61 10.33
C ASP A 46 15.68 25.08 10.36
N ARG A 47 16.44 24.51 11.31
CA ARG A 47 16.53 23.06 11.50
C ARG A 47 15.17 22.43 11.79
N THR A 48 14.37 23.03 12.67
CA THR A 48 13.03 22.51 13.00
C THR A 48 12.07 22.63 11.82
N THR A 49 12.16 23.70 11.03
CA THR A 49 11.38 23.87 9.80
C THR A 49 11.69 22.78 8.78
N VAL A 50 12.98 22.49 8.58
CA VAL A 50 13.45 21.43 7.68
C VAL A 50 12.99 20.05 8.16
N LEU A 51 13.12 19.75 9.45
CA LEU A 51 12.63 18.49 10.03
C LEU A 51 11.12 18.33 9.88
N ASN A 52 10.35 19.40 10.07
CA ASN A 52 8.90 19.39 9.90
C ASN A 52 8.51 19.14 8.45
N LYS A 53 9.20 19.76 7.47
CA LYS A 53 8.98 19.51 6.05
C LYS A 53 9.23 18.03 5.70
N ASN A 54 10.33 17.45 6.18
CA ASN A 54 10.66 16.04 5.93
C ASN A 54 9.63 15.09 6.55
N ASN A 55 9.22 15.35 7.80
CA ASN A 55 8.19 14.56 8.47
C ASN A 55 6.84 14.66 7.74
N LEU A 56 6.45 15.86 7.30
CA LEU A 56 5.22 16.06 6.55
C LEU A 56 5.24 15.29 5.22
N GLN A 57 6.38 15.25 4.52
CA GLN A 57 6.51 14.52 3.26
C GLN A 57 6.26 13.01 3.45
N ILE A 58 6.94 12.38 4.42
CA ILE A 58 6.74 10.95 4.69
C ILE A 58 5.31 10.65 5.17
N GLU A 59 4.74 11.48 6.05
CA GLU A 59 3.36 11.27 6.52
C GLU A 59 2.35 11.42 5.37
N THR A 60 2.57 12.37 4.46
CA THR A 60 1.75 12.53 3.24
C THR A 60 1.87 11.30 2.33
N ALA A 61 3.09 10.78 2.14
CA ALA A 61 3.32 9.56 1.35
C ALA A 61 2.61 8.34 1.97
N LEU A 62 2.78 8.13 3.27
CA LEU A 62 2.15 7.01 4.01
C LEU A 62 0.63 7.12 4.03
N SER A 63 0.08 8.33 4.19
CA SER A 63 -1.36 8.59 4.11
C SER A 63 -1.91 8.29 2.71
N ARG A 64 -1.14 8.61 1.65
CA ARG A 64 -1.55 8.28 0.28
C ARG A 64 -1.58 6.78 0.05
N PHE A 65 -0.57 6.05 0.53
CA PHE A 65 -0.60 4.58 0.51
C PHE A 65 -1.81 4.03 1.26
N GLU A 66 -2.10 4.52 2.46
CA GLU A 66 -3.26 4.09 3.25
C GLU A 66 -4.57 4.28 2.48
N TRP A 67 -4.75 5.44 1.84
CA TRP A 67 -5.92 5.72 1.01
C TRP A 67 -6.06 4.77 -0.18
N ASP A 68 -4.98 4.54 -0.95
CA ASP A 68 -5.05 3.69 -2.14
C ASP A 68 -5.17 2.19 -1.77
N PHE A 69 -4.43 1.71 -0.77
CA PHE A 69 -4.47 0.31 -0.33
C PHE A 69 -5.80 -0.07 0.34
N SER A 70 -6.38 0.84 1.13
CA SER A 70 -7.68 0.60 1.78
C SER A 70 -8.85 0.51 0.79
N GLN A 71 -8.62 0.93 -0.46
CA GLN A 71 -9.58 0.98 -1.55
C GLN A 71 -9.12 0.12 -2.74
N ILE A 72 -8.26 -0.89 -2.51
CA ILE A 72 -7.98 -1.88 -3.55
C ILE A 72 -9.31 -2.52 -3.94
N TYR A 73 -9.57 -2.61 -5.24
CA TYR A 73 -10.81 -3.19 -5.74
C TYR A 73 -10.52 -4.51 -6.44
N SER A 74 -11.29 -5.53 -6.10
CA SER A 74 -11.43 -6.76 -6.86
C SER A 74 -12.82 -7.32 -6.62
N PRO A 75 -13.55 -7.76 -7.67
CA PRO A 75 -14.82 -8.46 -7.49
C PRO A 75 -14.68 -9.71 -6.60
N LEU A 76 -13.50 -10.33 -6.58
CA LEU A 76 -13.24 -11.55 -5.80
C LEU A 76 -13.35 -11.39 -4.29
N TYR A 77 -13.48 -10.15 -3.80
CA TYR A 77 -13.75 -9.95 -2.38
C TYR A 77 -15.20 -10.25 -1.98
N PHE A 78 -16.14 -10.22 -2.93
CA PHE A 78 -17.57 -10.47 -2.70
C PHE A 78 -18.19 -11.41 -3.75
N SER A 79 -17.38 -12.00 -4.62
CA SER A 79 -17.78 -12.88 -5.71
C SER A 79 -16.74 -13.96 -5.98
N THR A 80 -17.12 -14.97 -6.74
CA THR A 80 -16.25 -16.02 -7.25
C THR A 80 -15.94 -15.82 -8.74
N VAL A 81 -14.85 -16.45 -9.21
CA VAL A 81 -14.51 -16.47 -10.65
C VAL A 81 -15.62 -17.20 -11.42
N LEU A 82 -16.03 -16.68 -12.58
CA LEU A 82 -16.96 -17.36 -13.46
C LEU A 82 -16.33 -18.66 -13.99
N ASN A 83 -16.92 -19.80 -13.62
CA ASN A 83 -16.54 -21.10 -14.17
C ASN A 83 -17.61 -21.59 -15.15
N LEU A 84 -17.31 -21.54 -16.45
CA LEU A 84 -18.23 -22.01 -17.50
C LEU A 84 -18.42 -23.54 -17.51
N GLY A 85 -17.48 -24.29 -16.92
CA GLY A 85 -17.51 -25.75 -16.90
C GLY A 85 -18.38 -26.34 -15.78
N SER A 86 -18.61 -25.58 -14.70
CA SER A 86 -19.53 -25.99 -13.64
C SER A 86 -20.94 -25.51 -13.98
N ALA A 87 -21.85 -26.46 -14.24
CA ALA A 87 -23.29 -26.21 -14.43
C ALA A 87 -24.00 -25.64 -13.18
N ASP A 88 -23.25 -25.29 -12.13
CA ASP A 88 -23.76 -24.68 -10.89
C ASP A 88 -23.98 -23.17 -11.09
N GLN A 89 -24.94 -22.87 -11.96
CA GLN A 89 -25.28 -21.53 -12.41
C GLN A 89 -26.01 -20.71 -11.35
N LEU A 90 -25.45 -19.52 -11.08
CA LEU A 90 -26.13 -18.21 -10.88
C LEU A 90 -27.32 -18.02 -9.91
N GLY A 91 -27.90 -19.07 -9.30
CA GLY A 91 -29.17 -18.95 -8.57
C GLY A 91 -29.21 -19.45 -7.13
N SER A 92 -28.20 -20.16 -6.64
CA SER A 92 -28.19 -20.67 -5.26
C SER A 92 -27.14 -19.93 -4.44
N SER A 93 -27.46 -18.71 -4.02
CA SER A 93 -26.74 -18.01 -2.94
C SER A 93 -27.26 -18.43 -1.55
N ASN A 94 -28.25 -19.32 -1.49
CA ASN A 94 -28.81 -19.79 -0.23
C ASN A 94 -28.33 -21.21 0.02
N ASP A 95 -27.61 -21.38 1.13
CA ASP A 95 -27.56 -22.57 1.98
C ASP A 95 -27.81 -23.90 1.27
N ARG A 96 -26.87 -24.30 0.42
CA ARG A 96 -26.76 -25.71 0.08
C ARG A 96 -25.85 -26.35 1.13
N ASP A 97 -26.46 -27.08 2.05
CA ASP A 97 -25.76 -28.14 2.75
C ASP A 97 -25.18 -29.11 1.70
N MET A 98 -24.10 -29.81 2.06
CA MET A 98 -23.42 -30.77 1.17
C MET A 98 -24.32 -31.93 0.69
N ASP A 99 -25.57 -32.02 1.15
CA ASP A 99 -26.56 -33.03 0.77
C ASP A 99 -27.48 -32.59 -0.40
N GLY A 100 -27.34 -31.35 -0.91
CA GLY A 100 -28.10 -30.86 -2.05
C GLY A 100 -29.58 -30.56 -1.77
N ARG A 101 -29.94 -30.41 -0.49
CA ARG A 101 -31.27 -29.96 -0.07
C ARG A 101 -31.24 -28.49 0.32
N ASP A 102 -32.38 -27.85 0.09
CA ASP A 102 -32.68 -26.52 0.65
C ASP A 102 -32.92 -26.70 2.16
N ASP A 103 -32.11 -26.06 2.98
CA ASP A 103 -32.12 -26.08 4.44
C ASP A 103 -33.44 -25.56 5.05
N ASN A 104 -34.12 -24.66 4.36
CA ASN A 104 -35.40 -24.09 4.80
C ASN A 104 -36.59 -24.97 4.40
N THR A 105 -36.49 -25.76 3.32
CA THR A 105 -37.64 -26.51 2.80
C THR A 105 -37.47 -28.03 2.78
N GLY A 106 -36.26 -28.54 2.99
CA GLY A 106 -35.90 -29.96 2.93
C GLY A 106 -36.10 -30.60 1.54
N LYS A 107 -36.43 -29.82 0.52
CA LYS A 107 -36.69 -30.32 -0.84
C LYS A 107 -35.38 -30.42 -1.61
N GLN A 108 -35.30 -31.45 -2.47
CA GLN A 108 -34.26 -31.50 -3.49
C GLN A 108 -34.41 -30.29 -4.39
N ILE A 109 -33.36 -29.49 -4.46
CA ILE A 109 -33.31 -28.35 -5.37
C ILE A 109 -33.25 -28.95 -6.79
N PRO A 110 -34.21 -28.64 -7.68
CA PRO A 110 -34.17 -29.14 -9.04
C PRO A 110 -32.83 -28.75 -9.69
N ALA A 111 -32.22 -29.68 -10.41
CA ALA A 111 -30.98 -29.44 -11.13
C ALA A 111 -31.10 -28.15 -11.95
N ALA A 112 -30.09 -27.28 -11.85
CA ALA A 112 -30.12 -25.98 -12.51
C ALA A 112 -30.41 -26.17 -14.00
N ALA A 113 -31.39 -25.42 -14.52
CA ALA A 113 -31.70 -25.45 -15.94
C ALA A 113 -30.46 -25.04 -16.74
N PRO A 114 -30.12 -25.77 -17.82
CA PRO A 114 -28.91 -25.47 -18.59
C PRO A 114 -28.92 -24.02 -19.10
N LEU A 115 -27.73 -23.37 -19.04
CA LEU A 115 -27.27 -22.31 -19.94
C LEU A 115 -28.14 -22.18 -21.20
N SER A 116 -28.92 -21.11 -21.40
CA SER A 116 -29.40 -20.82 -22.75
C SER A 116 -28.19 -20.67 -23.69
N PRO A 117 -28.22 -21.23 -24.91
CA PRO A 117 -27.05 -21.20 -25.81
C PRO A 117 -26.52 -19.79 -26.08
N GLN A 118 -27.43 -18.80 -26.14
CA GLN A 118 -27.10 -17.38 -26.35
C GLN A 118 -26.27 -16.81 -25.19
N LEU A 119 -26.61 -17.17 -23.96
CA LEU A 119 -25.90 -16.69 -22.78
C LEU A 119 -24.52 -17.34 -22.67
N GLN A 120 -24.40 -18.61 -23.08
CA GLN A 120 -23.10 -19.29 -23.15
C GLN A 120 -22.18 -18.63 -24.18
N GLU A 121 -22.69 -18.29 -25.36
CA GLU A 121 -21.93 -17.56 -26.39
C GLU A 121 -21.48 -16.18 -25.89
N TYR A 122 -22.36 -15.47 -25.19
CA TYR A 122 -22.03 -14.19 -24.57
C TYR A 122 -20.87 -14.31 -23.57
N TYR A 123 -20.90 -15.30 -22.68
CA TYR A 123 -19.81 -15.51 -21.72
C TYR A 123 -18.50 -15.92 -22.40
N GLN A 124 -18.54 -16.74 -23.45
CA GLN A 124 -17.34 -17.09 -24.21
C GLN A 124 -16.68 -15.84 -24.82
N ARG A 125 -17.49 -14.93 -25.38
CA ARG A 125 -16.99 -13.65 -25.91
C ARG A 125 -16.37 -12.76 -24.82
N LEU A 126 -16.98 -12.74 -23.63
CA LEU A 126 -16.41 -12.01 -22.48
C LEU A 126 -15.06 -12.57 -22.06
N VAL A 127 -14.96 -13.90 -21.90
CA VAL A 127 -13.69 -14.55 -21.54
C VAL A 127 -12.61 -14.27 -22.58
N GLN A 128 -12.92 -14.45 -23.87
CA GLN A 128 -11.98 -14.16 -24.96
C GLN A 128 -11.47 -12.71 -24.94
N ARG A 129 -12.34 -11.74 -24.63
CA ARG A 129 -11.95 -10.33 -24.55
C ARG A 129 -10.92 -10.08 -23.44
N PHE A 130 -11.08 -10.72 -22.28
CA PHE A 130 -10.20 -10.48 -21.14
C PHE A 130 -8.97 -11.39 -21.11
N GLU A 131 -8.93 -12.49 -21.87
CA GLU A 131 -7.74 -13.33 -21.99
C GLU A 131 -6.52 -12.57 -22.55
N SER A 132 -6.73 -11.65 -23.50
CA SER A 132 -5.66 -10.82 -24.09
C SER A 132 -5.32 -9.57 -23.26
N ASN A 133 -6.14 -9.24 -22.27
CA ASN A 133 -5.99 -8.01 -21.50
C ASN A 133 -4.87 -8.16 -20.45
N GLN A 134 -3.99 -7.15 -20.34
CA GLN A 134 -2.90 -7.19 -19.37
C GLN A 134 -3.36 -6.87 -17.96
N HIS A 135 -4.38 -6.02 -17.83
CA HIS A 135 -4.97 -5.50 -16.62
C HIS A 135 -6.05 -6.41 -16.01
N PHE A 136 -6.72 -7.23 -16.81
CA PHE A 136 -7.79 -8.10 -16.34
C PHE A 136 -7.50 -9.54 -16.75
N GLY A 137 -7.70 -10.48 -15.83
CA GLY A 137 -7.38 -11.89 -16.09
C GLY A 137 -8.59 -12.76 -16.44
N SER A 138 -9.76 -12.42 -15.91
CA SER A 138 -10.99 -13.20 -16.05
C SER A 138 -12.20 -12.35 -15.67
N VAL A 139 -13.39 -12.95 -15.64
CA VAL A 139 -14.64 -12.32 -15.20
C VAL A 139 -15.20 -13.03 -13.97
N SER A 140 -15.80 -12.26 -13.07
CA SER A 140 -16.52 -12.78 -11.91
C SER A 140 -17.84 -13.41 -12.34
N ARG A 141 -18.48 -14.13 -11.41
CA ARG A 141 -19.80 -14.74 -11.61
C ARG A 141 -20.87 -13.74 -12.07
N GLU A 142 -20.79 -12.49 -11.61
CA GLU A 142 -21.70 -11.38 -11.99
C GLU A 142 -21.28 -10.71 -13.31
N GLY A 143 -20.23 -11.20 -13.96
CA GLY A 143 -19.70 -10.64 -15.20
C GLY A 143 -18.84 -9.40 -15.01
N LEU A 144 -18.37 -9.13 -13.78
CA LEU A 144 -17.45 -8.02 -13.52
C LEU A 144 -16.01 -8.43 -13.86
N PRO A 145 -15.21 -7.58 -14.50
CA PRO A 145 -13.84 -7.93 -14.84
C PRO A 145 -12.97 -8.01 -13.58
N ILE A 146 -12.17 -9.07 -13.48
CA ILE A 146 -11.29 -9.31 -12.33
C ILE A 146 -9.91 -8.72 -12.64
N PRO A 147 -9.46 -7.70 -11.87
CA PRO A 147 -8.19 -7.06 -12.12
C PRO A 147 -7.03 -8.00 -11.80
N ARG A 148 -5.96 -7.90 -12.59
CA ARG A 148 -4.69 -8.60 -12.43
C ARG A 148 -3.64 -7.62 -11.91
N PHE A 149 -3.46 -7.65 -10.60
CA PHE A 149 -2.40 -6.94 -9.91
C PHE A 149 -1.02 -7.41 -10.38
N TYR A 150 -0.05 -6.51 -10.30
CA TYR A 150 1.26 -6.72 -10.91
C TYR A 150 2.38 -6.22 -10.02
N SER A 151 3.32 -7.11 -9.76
CA SER A 151 4.52 -6.85 -8.99
C SER A 151 5.64 -7.67 -9.61
N PRO A 152 6.28 -7.18 -10.69
CA PRO A 152 7.36 -7.90 -11.36
C PRO A 152 8.59 -8.02 -10.47
N ASP A 153 8.79 -7.02 -9.62
CA ASP A 153 9.81 -6.98 -8.59
C ASP A 153 9.20 -6.44 -7.29
N LYS A 154 9.98 -6.50 -6.21
CA LYS A 154 9.56 -6.03 -4.89
C LYS A 154 9.42 -4.50 -4.77
N THR A 155 9.88 -3.74 -5.76
CA THR A 155 9.88 -2.27 -5.76
C THR A 155 8.72 -1.68 -6.54
N VAL A 156 8.02 -2.51 -7.33
CA VAL A 156 6.89 -2.12 -8.15
C VAL A 156 5.65 -2.84 -7.66
N PHE A 157 4.59 -2.07 -7.43
CA PHE A 157 3.26 -2.64 -7.23
C PHE A 157 2.21 -1.81 -7.96
N GLU A 158 1.51 -2.46 -8.88
CA GLU A 158 0.42 -1.91 -9.66
C GLU A 158 -0.87 -2.65 -9.37
N PHE A 159 -1.93 -1.90 -9.07
CA PHE A 159 -3.21 -2.44 -8.68
C PHE A 159 -4.38 -1.55 -9.07
N PHE A 160 -5.55 -2.15 -9.08
CA PHE A 160 -6.81 -1.49 -9.38
C PHE A 160 -7.47 -0.97 -8.11
N THR A 161 -8.00 0.25 -8.15
CA THR A 161 -8.57 0.90 -6.96
C THR A 161 -9.87 1.63 -7.28
N SER A 162 -10.75 1.69 -6.28
CA SER A 162 -11.95 2.54 -6.25
C SER A 162 -11.71 3.88 -5.56
N SER A 163 -10.45 4.27 -5.33
CA SER A 163 -10.10 5.46 -4.54
C SER A 163 -10.32 6.79 -5.27
N ASN A 164 -10.73 6.78 -6.55
CA ASN A 164 -10.92 8.00 -7.32
C ASN A 164 -12.19 8.75 -6.91
N ARG A 165 -12.07 10.06 -6.72
CA ARG A 165 -13.23 10.93 -6.54
C ARG A 165 -13.29 11.93 -7.68
N ARG A 166 -14.37 11.87 -8.46
CA ARG A 166 -14.67 12.86 -9.51
C ARG A 166 -14.92 14.21 -8.85
N LYS A 167 -14.16 15.23 -9.24
CA LYS A 167 -14.34 16.60 -8.73
C LYS A 167 -15.48 17.36 -9.43
N MET A 168 -15.82 16.95 -10.65
CA MET A 168 -16.83 17.58 -11.50
C MET A 168 -17.78 16.51 -12.04
N GLU A 169 -19.06 16.83 -12.18
CA GLU A 169 -20.11 15.87 -12.59
C GLU A 169 -19.95 15.38 -14.04
N ASN A 170 -19.36 16.21 -14.92
CA ASN A 170 -19.24 15.97 -16.36
C ASN A 170 -17.82 15.66 -16.85
N THR A 171 -16.87 15.32 -15.97
CA THR A 171 -15.53 14.87 -16.39
C THR A 171 -15.54 13.42 -16.85
N LYS A 172 -14.85 13.11 -17.94
CA LYS A 172 -14.70 11.74 -18.49
C LYS A 172 -13.78 10.83 -17.65
N GLN A 173 -13.81 10.94 -16.33
CA GLN A 173 -12.99 10.12 -15.43
C GLN A 173 -13.87 9.11 -14.71
N SER A 174 -13.38 7.88 -14.60
CA SER A 174 -14.07 6.81 -13.87
C SER A 174 -13.91 6.96 -12.36
N HIS A 175 -14.81 6.34 -11.58
CA HIS A 175 -14.61 6.17 -10.14
C HIS A 175 -13.48 5.16 -9.82
N PHE A 176 -13.17 4.30 -10.79
CA PHE A 176 -12.05 3.37 -10.71
C PHE A 176 -10.82 3.96 -11.38
N GLY A 177 -9.65 3.48 -10.97
CA GLY A 177 -8.40 3.80 -11.63
C GLY A 177 -7.33 2.77 -11.31
N TRP A 178 -6.25 2.84 -12.06
CA TRP A 178 -5.03 2.08 -11.83
C TRP A 178 -4.04 2.96 -11.07
N VAL A 179 -3.38 2.35 -10.08
CA VAL A 179 -2.31 2.97 -9.31
C VAL A 179 -1.08 2.11 -9.47
N ARG A 180 0.06 2.73 -9.75
CA ARG A 180 1.36 2.07 -9.74
C ARG A 180 2.32 2.85 -8.85
N TYR A 181 2.96 2.15 -7.93
CA TYR A 181 4.09 2.68 -7.18
C TYR A 181 5.37 2.09 -7.74
N SER A 182 6.39 2.91 -7.92
CA SER A 182 7.73 2.44 -8.26
C SER A 182 8.80 3.44 -7.82
N LEU A 183 10.04 2.98 -7.81
CA LEU A 183 11.20 3.85 -7.68
C LEU A 183 11.59 4.39 -9.07
N GLY A 184 11.43 5.69 -9.26
CA GLY A 184 11.87 6.43 -10.44
C GLY A 184 13.28 6.99 -10.30
N GLU A 185 13.76 7.64 -11.35
CA GLU A 185 15.04 8.35 -11.33
C GLU A 185 15.03 9.50 -10.31
N ALA A 186 16.23 9.84 -9.82
CA ALA A 186 16.41 11.00 -8.96
C ALA A 186 15.95 12.26 -9.71
N ILE A 187 15.12 13.07 -9.08
CA ILE A 187 14.77 14.38 -9.64
C ILE A 187 16.06 15.20 -9.64
N LYS A 188 16.46 15.72 -10.80
CA LYS A 188 17.56 16.68 -10.90
C LYS A 188 17.11 17.93 -10.16
N ARG A 189 17.60 18.09 -8.93
CA ARG A 189 17.52 19.37 -8.22
C ARG A 189 18.41 20.35 -8.97
N ASP A 190 17.89 21.55 -9.20
CA ASP A 190 18.69 22.65 -9.74
C ASP A 190 19.96 22.78 -8.88
N ASP A 191 21.10 22.96 -9.54
CA ASP A 191 22.45 22.82 -8.96
C ASP A 191 22.76 23.80 -7.81
N ASP A 192 21.84 24.69 -7.49
CA ASP A 192 21.96 25.72 -6.46
C ASP A 192 21.53 25.27 -5.04
N GLU A 193 20.84 24.13 -4.89
CA GLU A 193 20.60 23.56 -3.56
C GLU A 193 21.86 22.83 -3.07
N GLU A 194 22.53 23.38 -2.05
CA GLU A 194 23.66 22.75 -1.36
C GLU A 194 23.28 21.33 -0.92
N LYS A 195 23.73 20.33 -1.70
CA LYS A 195 23.57 18.92 -1.34
C LYS A 195 24.40 18.67 -0.09
N SER A 196 23.73 18.28 1.00
CA SER A 196 24.44 17.76 2.19
C SER A 196 25.37 16.64 1.74
N ALA A 197 26.65 16.76 2.07
CA ALA A 197 27.69 15.78 1.72
C ALA A 197 27.39 14.37 2.28
N GLU A 198 26.43 14.26 3.21
CA GLU A 198 26.03 13.02 3.87
C GLU A 198 25.01 12.20 3.08
N ILE A 199 24.33 12.77 2.08
CA ILE A 199 23.33 12.05 1.28
C ILE A 199 24.03 11.29 0.14
N PRO A 200 23.91 9.95 0.06
CA PRO A 200 24.46 9.19 -1.05
C PRO A 200 23.97 9.68 -2.41
N GLN A 201 24.86 9.72 -3.40
CA GLN A 201 24.47 10.02 -4.78
C GLN A 201 23.73 8.82 -5.41
N GLY A 202 22.80 9.10 -6.34
CA GLY A 202 22.06 8.06 -7.07
C GLY A 202 20.87 7.45 -6.32
N LEU A 203 20.43 8.08 -5.22
CA LEU A 203 19.18 7.69 -4.56
C LEU A 203 17.99 7.92 -5.48
N LYS A 204 16.96 7.08 -5.34
CA LYS A 204 15.79 7.09 -6.20
C LYS A 204 14.67 7.94 -5.60
N THR A 205 13.65 8.20 -6.41
CA THR A 205 12.44 8.88 -5.96
C THR A 205 11.28 7.90 -5.96
N LEU A 206 10.50 7.85 -4.88
CA LEU A 206 9.24 7.12 -4.86
C LEU A 206 8.18 7.92 -5.62
N VAL A 207 7.72 7.37 -6.73
CA VAL A 207 6.71 7.97 -7.60
C VAL A 207 5.45 7.12 -7.58
N ARG A 208 4.31 7.79 -7.52
CA ARG A 208 2.98 7.21 -7.71
C ARG A 208 2.45 7.63 -9.07
N TYR A 209 2.19 6.65 -9.93
CA TYR A 209 1.52 6.82 -11.21
C TYR A 209 0.04 6.50 -11.06
N TYR A 210 -0.78 7.22 -11.81
CA TYR A 210 -2.22 7.12 -11.69
C TYR A 210 -2.93 7.36 -13.02
N SER A 211 -3.79 6.42 -13.40
CA SER A 211 -4.65 6.54 -14.59
C SER A 211 -6.10 6.22 -14.22
N ALA A 212 -7.02 7.09 -14.61
CA ALA A 212 -8.46 6.94 -14.38
C ALA A 212 -9.33 7.35 -15.57
N ASP A 213 -8.69 7.65 -16.71
CA ASP A 213 -9.37 8.13 -17.90
C ASP A 213 -10.04 6.96 -18.65
N ASP A 214 -9.30 5.86 -18.87
CA ASP A 214 -9.86 4.57 -19.28
C ASP A 214 -9.36 3.43 -18.38
N PRO A 215 -10.05 3.13 -17.26
CA PRO A 215 -9.64 2.06 -16.35
C PRO A 215 -9.78 0.65 -16.95
N TYR A 216 -10.45 0.51 -18.09
CA TYR A 216 -10.71 -0.78 -18.75
C TYR A 216 -9.86 -1.00 -20.01
N ASP A 217 -8.85 -0.15 -20.23
CA ASP A 217 -7.89 -0.35 -21.30
C ASP A 217 -7.16 -1.70 -21.16
N ASP A 218 -6.71 -2.24 -22.29
CA ASP A 218 -6.05 -3.54 -22.35
C ASP A 218 -4.57 -3.46 -21.94
N LYS A 219 -3.99 -2.25 -21.97
CA LYS A 219 -2.58 -1.99 -21.69
C LYS A 219 -2.35 -1.55 -20.26
N ARG A 220 -1.21 -1.96 -19.69
CA ARG A 220 -0.77 -1.49 -18.37
C ARG A 220 -0.45 0.00 -18.36
N ILE A 221 -0.36 0.56 -17.16
CA ILE A 221 0.17 1.92 -16.96
C ILE A 221 1.56 1.99 -17.56
N ASP A 222 1.70 2.86 -18.55
CA ASP A 222 2.98 3.29 -19.10
C ASP A 222 3.43 4.57 -18.39
N PRO A 223 4.51 4.54 -17.57
CA PRO A 223 5.05 5.73 -16.93
C PRO A 223 5.49 6.84 -17.89
N GLU A 224 5.72 6.53 -19.17
CA GLU A 224 6.14 7.48 -20.20
C GLU A 224 4.96 8.22 -20.88
N ASP A 225 3.72 7.77 -20.64
CA ASP A 225 2.51 8.37 -21.18
C ASP A 225 1.99 9.51 -20.29
N ASP A 226 2.62 10.67 -20.40
CA ASP A 226 2.27 11.88 -19.62
C ASP A 226 0.86 12.43 -19.92
N GLU A 227 0.21 12.03 -21.03
CA GLU A 227 -1.13 12.51 -21.40
C GLU A 227 -2.21 11.81 -20.56
N HIS A 228 -2.07 10.51 -20.35
CA HIS A 228 -3.06 9.69 -19.64
C HIS A 228 -2.63 9.28 -18.23
N VAL A 229 -1.34 9.31 -17.93
CA VAL A 229 -0.78 8.88 -16.65
C VAL A 229 -0.26 10.07 -15.85
N LYS A 230 -0.84 10.26 -14.67
CA LYS A 230 -0.40 11.32 -13.74
C LYS A 230 0.64 10.77 -12.79
N ALA A 231 1.85 11.30 -12.85
CA ALA A 231 2.91 11.03 -11.90
C ALA A 231 2.85 11.99 -10.71
N ALA A 232 3.06 11.47 -9.50
CA ALA A 232 3.20 12.25 -8.27
C ALA A 232 4.40 11.75 -7.46
N VAL A 233 5.34 12.65 -7.20
CA VAL A 233 6.49 12.38 -6.34
C VAL A 233 6.02 12.37 -4.89
N LEU A 234 6.22 11.24 -4.20
CA LEU A 234 5.78 11.09 -2.82
C LEU A 234 6.92 11.25 -1.82
N LEU A 235 8.09 10.69 -2.13
CA LEU A 235 9.24 10.70 -1.24
C LEU A 235 10.53 10.72 -2.06
N GLU A 236 11.46 11.60 -1.69
CA GLU A 236 12.77 11.71 -2.30
C GLU A 236 13.82 10.93 -1.49
N ASN A 237 15.03 10.77 -2.07
CA ASN A 237 16.17 10.16 -1.40
C ASN A 237 15.90 8.74 -0.89
N VAL A 238 15.15 7.95 -1.66
CA VAL A 238 14.77 6.58 -1.30
C VAL A 238 15.90 5.63 -1.67
N GLU A 239 16.41 4.94 -0.65
CA GLU A 239 17.44 3.90 -0.80
C GLU A 239 16.81 2.57 -1.17
N SER A 240 15.72 2.19 -0.51
CA SER A 240 15.03 0.93 -0.77
C SER A 240 13.52 1.02 -0.55
N LEU A 241 12.80 0.26 -1.36
CA LEU A 241 11.36 0.06 -1.30
C LEU A 241 11.08 -1.43 -1.47
N GLU A 242 10.27 -1.99 -0.58
CA GLU A 242 9.89 -3.39 -0.65
C GLU A 242 8.40 -3.56 -0.31
N PHE A 243 7.68 -4.19 -1.22
CA PHE A 243 6.34 -4.71 -1.02
C PHE A 243 6.42 -6.20 -0.68
N GLN A 244 5.72 -6.60 0.37
CA GLN A 244 5.49 -8.01 0.72
C GLN A 244 3.99 -8.27 0.81
N PHE A 245 3.57 -9.46 0.42
CA PHE A 245 2.17 -9.86 0.31
C PHE A 245 1.86 -10.95 1.34
N TRP A 246 0.72 -10.84 2.00
CA TRP A 246 0.31 -11.83 3.01
C TRP A 246 -0.22 -13.09 2.33
N ASP A 247 0.43 -14.23 2.58
CA ASP A 247 -0.06 -15.54 2.19
C ASP A 247 -0.90 -16.15 3.33
N MET A 248 -2.16 -16.45 3.02
CA MET A 248 -3.10 -17.03 3.98
C MET A 248 -2.79 -18.50 4.27
N THR A 249 -2.25 -19.24 3.29
CA THR A 249 -1.96 -20.66 3.42
C THR A 249 -0.72 -20.88 4.28
N SER A 250 0.39 -20.21 3.97
CA SER A 250 1.62 -20.33 4.77
C SER A 250 1.64 -19.44 6.02
N ARG A 251 0.74 -18.44 6.12
CA ARG A 251 0.71 -17.41 7.18
C ARG A 251 2.03 -16.62 7.27
N LYS A 252 2.63 -16.34 6.12
CA LYS A 252 3.90 -15.61 6.00
C LYS A 252 3.78 -14.46 5.00
N TRP A 253 4.74 -13.53 5.08
CA TRP A 253 4.89 -12.44 4.13
C TRP A 253 5.84 -12.88 3.01
N GLU A 254 5.39 -12.78 1.77
CA GLU A 254 6.14 -13.15 0.56
C GLU A 254 6.47 -11.91 -0.27
N SER A 255 7.72 -11.74 -0.70
CA SER A 255 8.13 -10.59 -1.53
C SER A 255 7.72 -10.73 -3.01
N ASN A 256 7.28 -11.92 -3.44
CA ASN A 256 6.83 -12.18 -4.80
C ASN A 256 5.32 -12.44 -4.81
N LEU A 257 4.57 -11.57 -5.50
CA LEU A 257 3.11 -11.69 -5.62
C LEU A 257 2.68 -13.05 -6.22
N LYS A 258 3.46 -13.60 -7.15
CA LYS A 258 3.15 -14.87 -7.83
C LYS A 258 3.32 -16.10 -6.94
N ALA A 259 4.11 -15.98 -5.87
CA ALA A 259 4.29 -17.06 -4.90
C ALA A 259 3.06 -17.25 -4.01
N VAL A 260 2.19 -16.22 -3.92
CA VAL A 260 0.98 -16.24 -3.11
C VAL A 260 -0.22 -16.70 -3.96
N PRO A 261 -0.84 -17.86 -3.66
CA PRO A 261 -1.97 -18.37 -4.44
C PRO A 261 -3.13 -17.36 -4.52
N GLY A 262 -3.52 -16.99 -5.74
CA GLY A 262 -4.65 -16.09 -5.99
C GLY A 262 -4.37 -14.58 -5.75
N ALA A 263 -3.19 -14.22 -5.24
CA ALA A 263 -2.88 -12.82 -4.92
C ALA A 263 -2.78 -11.91 -6.16
N GLU A 264 -2.56 -12.48 -7.35
CA GLU A 264 -2.62 -11.74 -8.61
C GLU A 264 -3.99 -11.09 -8.82
N ASN A 265 -5.06 -11.62 -8.24
CA ASN A 265 -6.42 -11.10 -8.43
C ASN A 265 -7.04 -10.53 -7.15
N ALA A 266 -6.55 -10.94 -5.97
CA ALA A 266 -7.08 -10.50 -4.68
C ALA A 266 -5.98 -10.52 -3.61
N VAL A 267 -5.50 -9.34 -3.21
CA VAL A 267 -4.52 -9.20 -2.13
C VAL A 267 -5.25 -9.00 -0.80
N ARG A 268 -4.86 -9.75 0.23
CA ARG A 268 -5.43 -9.67 1.59
C ARG A 268 -4.70 -8.66 2.47
N GLY A 269 -3.40 -8.53 2.29
CA GLY A 269 -2.57 -7.57 3.01
C GLY A 269 -1.28 -7.27 2.29
N VAL A 270 -0.83 -6.02 2.40
CA VAL A 270 0.43 -5.54 1.84
C VAL A 270 1.27 -4.97 2.98
N ARG A 271 2.48 -5.47 3.15
CA ARG A 271 3.48 -4.86 4.02
C ARG A 271 4.43 -4.02 3.17
N LEU A 272 4.48 -2.73 3.47
CA LEU A 272 5.38 -1.77 2.87
C LEU A 272 6.57 -1.57 3.79
N ILE A 273 7.78 -1.70 3.24
CA ILE A 273 9.03 -1.36 3.91
C ILE A 273 9.75 -0.33 3.03
N VAL A 274 10.01 0.86 3.57
CA VAL A 274 10.74 1.90 2.84
C VAL A 274 11.86 2.45 3.71
N THR A 275 13.03 2.65 3.08
CA THR A 275 14.23 3.22 3.71
C THR A 275 14.70 4.39 2.86
N TRP A 276 14.90 5.54 3.49
CA TRP A 276 15.24 6.79 2.82
C TRP A 276 16.19 7.64 3.66
N TYR A 277 16.79 8.65 3.04
CA TYR A 277 17.59 9.66 3.73
C TYR A 277 16.78 10.95 3.84
N ASP A 278 16.72 11.52 5.05
CA ASP A 278 16.13 12.84 5.22
C ASP A 278 17.05 13.94 4.66
N SER A 279 16.56 15.19 4.62
CA SER A 279 17.36 16.29 4.07
C SER A 279 18.62 16.62 4.87
N THR A 280 18.74 16.09 6.10
CA THR A 280 19.95 16.24 6.93
C THR A 280 20.96 15.12 6.69
N GLY A 281 20.62 14.10 5.90
CA GLY A 281 21.50 12.96 5.65
C GLY A 281 21.29 11.78 6.61
N PHE A 282 20.31 11.83 7.51
CA PHE A 282 20.02 10.71 8.39
C PHE A 282 19.17 9.67 7.66
N LYS A 283 19.63 8.42 7.70
CA LYS A 283 18.91 7.25 7.22
C LYS A 283 17.72 6.95 8.14
N ARG A 284 16.54 6.81 7.54
CA ARG A 284 15.27 6.47 8.21
C ARG A 284 14.65 5.26 7.54
N SER A 285 13.86 4.51 8.30
CA SER A 285 13.13 3.35 7.80
C SER A 285 11.76 3.25 8.46
N VAL A 286 10.75 2.82 7.71
CA VAL A 286 9.41 2.54 8.22
C VAL A 286 8.88 1.25 7.61
N SER A 287 8.18 0.47 8.43
CA SER A 287 7.48 -0.75 8.02
C SER A 287 6.01 -0.61 8.41
N ARG A 288 5.10 -0.57 7.44
CA ARG A 288 3.65 -0.46 7.69
C ARG A 288 2.88 -1.56 6.98
N ILE A 289 1.83 -2.06 7.62
CA ILE A 289 0.95 -3.09 7.07
C ILE A 289 -0.36 -2.43 6.69
N TYR A 290 -0.78 -2.62 5.45
CA TYR A 290 -2.05 -2.20 4.91
C TYR A 290 -2.94 -3.41 4.68
N ARG A 291 -4.23 -3.26 4.98
CA ARG A 291 -5.26 -4.26 4.74
C ARG A 291 -6.35 -3.61 3.93
N ASN A 292 -6.97 -4.40 3.06
CA ASN A 292 -8.18 -3.94 2.42
C ASN A 292 -9.30 -3.91 3.47
N HIS A 293 -9.98 -2.77 3.60
CA HIS A 293 -11.06 -2.59 4.57
C HIS A 293 -12.44 -2.88 3.97
N TRP A 294 -12.53 -3.02 2.64
CA TRP A 294 -13.79 -3.20 1.95
C TRP A 294 -13.71 -4.31 0.88
N PRO A 295 -14.73 -5.16 0.78
CA PRO A 295 -15.83 -5.37 1.72
C PRO A 295 -15.33 -5.85 3.10
N MET A 296 -16.11 -5.61 4.17
CA MET A 296 -15.80 -6.14 5.52
C MET A 296 -15.95 -7.66 5.63
N GLU A 297 -16.30 -8.32 4.52
CA GLU A 297 -16.45 -9.77 4.46
C GLU A 297 -15.08 -10.41 4.25
N VAL A 298 -14.84 -11.53 4.95
CA VAL A 298 -13.68 -12.35 4.66
C VAL A 298 -13.88 -12.91 3.25
N PRO A 299 -12.98 -12.63 2.29
CA PRO A 299 -13.12 -13.15 0.94
C PRO A 299 -13.31 -14.66 1.02
N GLN A 300 -14.41 -15.15 0.44
CA GLN A 300 -14.69 -16.58 0.39
C GLN A 300 -13.58 -17.21 -0.45
N ASP A 301 -12.68 -17.94 0.20
CA ASP A 301 -11.71 -18.74 -0.52
C ASP A 301 -12.52 -19.71 -1.38
N THR A 302 -12.22 -19.74 -2.68
CA THR A 302 -12.72 -20.81 -3.53
C THR A 302 -12.22 -22.09 -2.91
N VAL A 303 -13.12 -22.81 -2.22
CA VAL A 303 -12.83 -24.11 -1.63
C VAL A 303 -12.13 -24.90 -2.72
N ALA A 304 -10.87 -25.24 -2.50
CA ALA A 304 -10.09 -25.99 -3.48
C ALA A 304 -10.98 -27.14 -3.95
N PRO A 305 -11.17 -27.33 -5.27
CA PRO A 305 -12.05 -28.38 -5.76
C PRO A 305 -11.67 -29.65 -5.03
N PRO A 306 -12.64 -30.33 -4.35
CA PRO A 306 -12.34 -31.45 -3.47
C PRO A 306 -11.42 -32.37 -4.25
N ALA A 307 -10.19 -32.55 -3.74
CA ALA A 307 -9.11 -33.23 -4.44
C ALA A 307 -9.72 -34.47 -5.09
N ALA A 308 -9.82 -34.44 -6.43
CA ALA A 308 -10.66 -35.37 -7.18
C ALA A 308 -10.37 -36.76 -6.63
N GLY A 309 -11.35 -37.28 -5.88
CA GLY A 309 -11.15 -38.40 -4.99
C GLY A 309 -10.54 -39.51 -5.80
N GLY A 310 -9.22 -39.69 -5.64
CA GLY A 310 -8.50 -40.81 -6.19
C GLY A 310 -9.23 -42.00 -5.65
N THR A 311 -10.00 -42.63 -6.53
CA THR A 311 -10.73 -43.84 -6.21
C THR A 311 -9.62 -44.83 -5.89
N SER A 312 -9.28 -44.97 -4.60
CA SER A 312 -8.47 -46.07 -4.13
C SER A 312 -9.37 -47.28 -4.29
N THR A 313 -9.37 -47.83 -5.50
CA THR A 313 -9.83 -49.18 -5.77
C THR A 313 -9.09 -50.06 -4.78
N GLY A 314 -9.82 -50.46 -3.74
CA GLY A 314 -9.34 -51.36 -2.72
C GLY A 314 -8.86 -52.64 -3.40
N ASN A 315 -7.56 -52.88 -3.32
CA ASN A 315 -7.03 -54.21 -3.51
C ASN A 315 -6.84 -54.80 -2.11
N THR A 316 -7.91 -55.38 -1.60
CA THR A 316 -7.92 -56.21 -0.39
C THR A 316 -7.13 -57.48 -0.68
N ALA A 317 -5.80 -57.42 -0.55
CA ALA A 317 -4.97 -58.61 -0.50
C ALA A 317 -4.82 -59.02 0.97
N ALA A 318 -5.48 -60.13 1.29
CA ALA A 318 -5.37 -60.83 2.55
C ALA A 318 -3.98 -61.47 2.71
N GLY A 319 -3.45 -61.39 3.94
CA GLY A 319 -2.20 -62.02 4.42
C GLY A 319 -1.53 -61.03 5.38
N GLY A 320 -1.47 -61.22 6.70
CA GLY A 320 -1.36 -62.44 7.48
C GLY A 320 0.07 -62.54 8.00
N ASP A 321 0.35 -61.92 9.17
CA ASP A 321 1.41 -62.23 10.15
C ASP A 321 1.37 -61.13 11.24
N GLU A 322 0.86 -61.40 12.44
CA GLU A 322 1.57 -61.94 13.61
C GLU A 322 2.80 -61.15 14.08
N GLY A 323 2.71 -60.62 15.31
CA GLY A 323 3.81 -60.74 16.26
C GLY A 323 4.56 -59.46 16.67
N GLY A 324 4.13 -58.89 17.81
CA GLY A 324 5.03 -58.37 18.85
C GLY A 324 5.69 -57.00 18.64
N ASP A 325 5.42 -56.05 19.53
CA ASP A 325 6.32 -55.78 20.68
C ASP A 325 5.82 -54.52 21.40
N GLU A 326 5.19 -54.69 22.56
CA GLU A 326 4.90 -53.61 23.50
C GLU A 326 6.14 -53.37 24.37
N GLY A 327 7.06 -52.54 23.84
CA GLY A 327 8.21 -52.01 24.57
C GLY A 327 8.05 -50.51 24.77
N GLY A 328 7.67 -50.10 25.98
CA GLY A 328 7.57 -48.69 26.34
C GLY A 328 8.92 -47.96 26.30
N ASN A 329 8.88 -46.64 26.14
CA ASN A 329 9.83 -45.79 26.84
C ASN A 329 9.26 -44.41 27.13
N ASP A 330 9.53 -44.02 28.35
CA ASP A 330 9.22 -42.81 29.09
C ASP A 330 10.33 -41.77 28.88
N GLY A 331 10.04 -40.50 29.20
CA GLY A 331 11.01 -39.40 29.28
C GLY A 331 11.11 -38.55 28.00
N GLY A 332 11.05 -37.21 28.03
CA GLY A 332 11.32 -36.26 29.11
C GLY A 332 12.28 -35.18 28.57
N ASN A 333 12.06 -33.92 28.98
CA ASN A 333 12.90 -32.73 28.76
C ASN A 333 12.99 -32.21 27.31
N THR A 334 12.95 -30.89 27.03
CA THR A 334 13.32 -29.69 27.82
C THR A 334 12.53 -28.49 27.30
#